data_AF-A0A6A5X142-F1
#
_entry.id   AF-A0A6A5X142-F1
#
_cell.length_a   1.000
_cell.length_b   1.000
_cell.length_c   1.000
_cell.angle_alpha   90.00
_cell.angle_beta   90.00
_cell.angle_gamma   90.00
#
_symmetry.space_group_name_H-M   'P 1'
#
loop_
_entity.id
_entity.type
_entity.pdbx_description
1 polymer ?
#
loop_
_entity_poly.entity_id
_entity_poly.type
_entity_poly.pdbx_seq_one_letter_code
_entity_poly.pdbx_strand_id
1 'polypeptide(L)' 'MTCATRPAPAPTESTTLCTQAYILIEQQNFRGIDATTIRVWLDKGFRRARERGEGCSVENGALLRVLDFISGV' A
#
# COMPACT_ATOMS: atom_id res chain seq x y z
N MET A 1 10.61 8.25 -6.26
CA MET A 1 9.29 8.45 -6.92
C MET A 1 8.36 9.14 -5.95
N THR A 2 7.64 10.17 -6.40
CA THR A 2 6.64 10.88 -5.61
C THR A 2 5.25 10.29 -5.86
N CYS A 3 4.31 10.57 -4.96
CA CYS A 3 2.93 10.11 -5.10
C CYS A 3 2.30 10.55 -6.44
N ALA A 4 2.55 11.80 -6.84
CA ALA A 4 1.97 12.41 -8.03
C ALA A 4 2.35 11.69 -9.34
N THR A 5 3.48 11.00 -9.38
CA THR A 5 3.96 10.28 -10.57
C THR A 5 3.42 8.85 -10.68
N ARG A 6 2.64 8.37 -9.70
CA ARG A 6 2.02 7.03 -9.74
C ARG A 6 0.79 7.02 -10.65
N PRO A 7 0.42 5.85 -11.22
CA PRO A 7 -0.81 5.73 -11.97
C PRO A 7 -2.03 6.04 -11.10
N ALA A 8 -3.09 6.58 -11.70
CA ALA A 8 -4.38 6.69 -11.03
C ALA A 8 -4.97 5.29 -10.80
N PRO A 9 -5.79 5.09 -9.76
CA PRO A 9 -6.52 3.85 -9.57
C PRO A 9 -7.45 3.59 -10.77
N ALA A 10 -7.57 2.34 -11.20
CA ALA A 10 -8.61 1.98 -12.16
C ALA A 10 -10.02 2.08 -11.49
N PRO A 11 -11.11 2.29 -12.25
CA PRO A 11 -12.45 2.39 -11.69
C PRO A 11 -12.89 1.16 -10.88
N THR A 12 -12.38 -0.02 -11.23
CA THR A 12 -12.63 -1.31 -10.58
C THR A 12 -11.62 -1.62 -9.47
N GLU A 13 -10.58 -0.82 -9.31
CA GLU A 13 -9.52 -1.05 -8.35
C GLU A 13 -9.94 -0.54 -6.97
N SER A 14 -9.92 -1.43 -5.99
CA SER A 14 -10.10 -1.05 -4.59
C SER A 14 -8.74 -0.69 -4.02
N THR A 15 -8.64 0.50 -3.42
CA THR A 15 -7.38 0.99 -2.85
C THR A 15 -7.56 1.44 -1.41
N THR A 16 -6.50 1.31 -0.63
CA THR A 16 -6.41 1.80 0.76
C THR A 16 -5.43 2.96 0.81
N LEU A 17 -5.74 4.03 1.55
CA LEU A 17 -4.81 5.16 1.72
C LEU A 17 -3.48 4.67 2.29
N CYS A 18 -2.36 5.21 1.81
CA CYS A 18 -1.03 4.82 2.28
C CYS A 18 -0.85 5.01 3.79
N THR A 19 -1.50 6.02 4.37
CA THR A 19 -1.55 6.23 5.83
C THR A 19 -2.25 5.08 6.55
N GLN A 20 -3.40 4.65 6.04
CA GLN A 20 -4.14 3.51 6.61
C GLN A 20 -3.39 2.18 6.38
N ALA A 21 -2.83 1.99 5.19
CA ALA A 21 -2.03 0.81 4.85
C ALA A 21 -0.81 0.69 5.77
N TYR A 22 -0.13 1.80 6.08
CA TYR A 22 0.99 1.82 7.02
C TYR A 22 0.59 1.34 8.41
N ILE A 23 -0.55 1.80 8.94
CA ILE A 23 -1.07 1.36 10.25
C ILE A 23 -1.33 -0.15 10.24
N LEU A 24 -1.97 -0.68 9.18
CA LEU A 24 -2.23 -2.11 9.04
C LEU A 24 -0.94 -2.93 8.99
N ILE A 25 0.05 -2.46 8.23
CA ILE A 25 1.35 -3.10 8.12
C ILE A 25 2.03 -3.14 9.49
N GLU A 26 2.13 -2.02 10.20
CA GLU A 26 2.74 -1.95 11.54
C GLU A 26 2.07 -2.91 12.54
N GLN A 27 0.74 -3.03 12.48
CA GLN A 27 -0.02 -3.92 13.36
C GLN A 27 0.17 -5.41 13.04
N GLN A 28 0.40 -5.74 11.77
CA GLN A 28 0.46 -7.13 11.30
C GLN A 28 1.88 -7.61 11.03
N ASN A 29 2.91 -6.77 11.13
CA ASN A 29 4.28 -7.11 10.80
C ASN A 29 4.98 -7.96 11.89
N PHE A 30 4.40 -9.12 12.24
CA PHE A 30 4.95 -10.03 13.22
C PHE A 30 6.30 -10.62 12.81
N ARG A 31 6.57 -10.69 11.51
CA ARG A 31 7.88 -11.10 10.97
C ARG A 31 8.97 -10.03 11.08
N GLY A 32 8.64 -8.80 11.49
CA GLY A 32 9.62 -7.72 11.66
C GLY A 32 10.32 -7.30 10.36
N ILE A 33 9.63 -7.40 9.22
CA ILE A 33 10.19 -7.00 7.92
C ILE A 33 10.40 -5.48 7.91
N ASP A 34 11.54 -5.02 7.41
CA ASP A 34 11.82 -3.59 7.39
C ASP A 34 10.88 -2.83 6.43
N ALA A 35 10.55 -1.59 6.81
CA ALA A 35 9.63 -0.75 6.05
C ALA A 35 10.11 -0.46 4.60
N THR A 36 11.42 -0.48 4.35
CA THR A 36 11.97 -0.24 3.00
C THR A 36 11.67 -1.43 2.09
N THR A 37 11.88 -2.65 2.58
CA THR A 37 11.53 -3.88 1.87
C THR A 37 10.03 -3.96 1.59
N ILE A 38 9.19 -3.69 2.59
CA ILE A 38 7.73 -3.66 2.39
C ILE A 38 7.33 -2.63 1.33
N ARG A 39 7.94 -1.44 1.36
CA ARG A 39 7.70 -0.40 0.35
C ARG A 39 8.11 -0.85 -1.05
N VAL A 40 9.18 -1.62 -1.20
CA VAL A 40 9.59 -2.20 -2.49
C VAL A 40 8.54 -3.21 -2.97
N TRP A 41 8.01 -4.05 -2.09
CA TRP A 41 6.96 -5.02 -2.46
C TRP A 41 5.66 -4.34 -2.90
N LEU A 42 5.32 -3.21 -2.29
CA LEU A 42 4.14 -2.42 -2.65
C LEU A 42 4.36 -1.48 -3.86
N ASP A 43 5.58 -1.44 -4.43
CA ASP A 43 5.94 -0.43 -5.44
C ASP A 43 4.96 -0.38 -6.61
N LYS A 44 4.57 -1.55 -7.13
CA LYS A 44 3.61 -1.68 -8.25
C LYS A 44 2.15 -1.46 -7.83
N GLY A 45 1.86 -1.57 -6.54
CA GLY A 45 0.52 -1.35 -5.97
C GLY A 45 0.22 0.12 -5.68
N PHE A 46 1.21 0.99 -5.57
CA PHE A 46 0.95 2.41 -5.27
C PHE A 46 0.16 3.10 -6.38
N ARG A 47 -0.81 3.91 -5.96
CA ARG A 47 -1.66 4.76 -6.78
C ARG A 47 -1.63 6.18 -6.26
N ARG A 48 -1.68 7.13 -7.19
CA ARG A 48 -1.91 8.53 -6.81
C ARG A 48 -3.35 8.72 -6.34
N ALA A 49 -3.61 9.83 -5.66
CA ALA A 49 -4.94 10.28 -5.29
C ALA A 49 -5.92 10.27 -6.48
N ARG A 50 -7.17 9.88 -6.23
CA ARG A 50 -8.24 9.96 -7.24
C ARG A 50 -8.76 11.38 -7.34
N GLU A 51 -8.96 12.03 -6.19
CA GLU A 51 -9.40 13.42 -6.10
C GLU A 51 -8.31 14.36 -5.61
N ARG A 52 -8.44 15.66 -5.93
CA ARG A 52 -7.51 16.68 -5.42
C ARG A 52 -7.73 16.84 -3.91
N GLY A 53 -6.65 16.65 -3.15
CA GLY A 53 -6.66 16.77 -1.68
C GLY A 53 -6.58 15.42 -0.95
N GLU A 54 -6.80 14.30 -1.66
CA GLU A 54 -6.56 12.98 -1.09
C GLU A 54 -5.06 12.62 -1.08
N GLY A 55 -4.69 11.70 -0.19
CA GLY A 55 -3.36 11.13 -0.13
C GLY A 55 -3.14 10.02 -1.17
N CYS A 56 -1.90 9.54 -1.28
CA CYS A 56 -1.60 8.33 -2.04
C CYS A 56 -2.35 7.13 -1.48
N SER A 57 -2.64 6.17 -2.35
CA SER A 57 -3.25 4.89 -1.96
C SER A 57 -2.43 3.72 -2.51
N VAL A 58 -2.79 2.52 -2.08
CA VAL A 58 -2.21 1.26 -2.53
C VAL A 58 -3.33 0.30 -2.89
N GLU A 59 -3.16 -0.43 -3.99
CA GLU A 59 -4.06 -1.49 -4.44
C GLU A 59 -4.25 -2.55 -3.35
N ASN A 60 -5.51 -2.90 -3.05
CA ASN A 60 -5.84 -3.78 -1.92
C ASN A 60 -5.26 -5.19 -2.09
N GLY A 61 -5.22 -5.76 -3.29
CA GLY A 61 -4.60 -7.05 -3.55
C GLY A 61 -3.11 -7.07 -3.26
N ALA A 62 -2.37 -6.02 -3.63
CA ALA A 62 -0.97 -5.85 -3.27
C ALA A 62 -0.78 -5.72 -1.76
N LEU A 63 -1.60 -4.92 -1.10
CA LEU A 63 -1.57 -4.76 0.36
C LEU A 63 -1.87 -6.09 1.07
N LEU A 64 -2.93 -6.79 0.67
CA LEU A 64 -3.34 -8.06 1.27
C LEU A 64 -2.27 -9.14 1.11
N ARG A 65 -1.61 -9.25 -0.06
CA ARG A 65 -0.50 -10.19 -0.26
C ARG A 65 0.67 -9.91 0.69
N VAL A 66 0.97 -8.65 0.95
CA VAL A 66 2.01 -8.28 1.91
C VAL A 66 1.56 -8.59 3.33
N LEU A 67 0.34 -8.22 3.71
CA LEU A 67 -0.22 -8.50 5.04
C LEU A 67 -0.23 -10.00 5.36
N ASP A 68 -0.67 -10.82 4.40
CA ASP A 68 -0.64 -12.29 4.49
C ASP A 68 0.78 -12.79 4.80
N PHE A 69 1.76 -12.36 4.00
CA PHE A 69 3.15 -12.74 4.22
C PHE A 69 3.71 -12.30 5.58
N ILE A 70 3.50 -11.04 6.00
CA ILE A 70 4.13 -10.50 7.22
C ILE A 70 3.41 -10.92 8.50
N SER A 71 2.13 -11.30 8.42
CA SER A 71 1.32 -11.73 9.57
C SER A 71 1.77 -13.07 10.16
N GLY A 72 2.48 -13.89 9.39
CA GLY A 72 3.03 -15.15 9.89
C GLY A 72 2.00 -16.27 10.06
N VAL A 73 0.78 -16.09 9.55
CA VAL A 73 -0.29 -17.11 9.52
C VAL A 73 -0.10 -18.05 8.32
#